data_AF-A0A943MUZ4-F1
#
_entry.id   AF-A0A943MUZ4-F1
#
_cell.length_a   1.000
_cell.length_b   1.000
_cell.length_c   1.000
_cell.angle_alpha   90.00
_cell.angle_beta   90.00
_cell.angle_gamma   90.00
#
_symmetry.space_group_name_H-M   'P 1'
#
loop_
_entity.id
_entity.type
_entity.pdbx_description
1 polymer ?
#
loop_
_entity_poly.entity_id
_entity_poly.type
_entity_poly.pdbx_seq_one_letter_code
_entity_poly.pdbx_strand_id
1 'polypeptide(L)'
;MKKETLSSIYEENRAVLDDRLRLSESFDLIGREIRIADKKAVLYFIDGFAKDDILEKLMEYLMSLKPEDLKDIQTTQDFADTFIPYVEVDCEDQCDKIATGVLSGTICLLVQGFDRAMMIDARTYPTRGVSEPDDDRVLRGSRDGFVETLVHNTALIRRRIRDPDLTMEILQLGAKSKTDIVVCYMASAVEPKMLDVVRKKLEKVRIHALT
;
A
#
# COMPACT_ATOMS: atom_id res chain seq x y z
N MET A 1 -1.05 13.29 21.96
CA MET A 1 -2.22 12.49 21.53
C MET A 1 -2.09 11.10 22.13
N LYS A 2 -3.18 10.48 22.59
CA LYS A 2 -3.14 9.08 23.06
C LYS A 2 -2.72 8.20 21.88
N LYS A 3 -1.72 7.33 22.09
CA LYS A 3 -1.33 6.32 21.11
C LYS A 3 -2.45 5.29 21.06
N GLU A 4 -3.14 5.19 19.94
CA GLU A 4 -4.15 4.16 19.71
C GLU A 4 -3.44 2.87 19.33
N THR A 5 -3.69 1.82 20.09
CA THR A 5 -3.17 0.47 19.86
C THR A 5 -4.26 -0.43 19.32
N LEU A 6 -3.88 -1.52 18.65
CA LEU A 6 -4.80 -2.57 18.25
C LEU A 6 -5.60 -3.08 19.47
N SER A 7 -6.90 -3.29 19.26
CA SER A 7 -7.84 -3.90 20.19
C SER A 7 -7.84 -5.43 20.05
N SER A 8 -8.64 -6.11 20.87
CA SER A 8 -8.91 -7.54 20.70
C SER A 8 -9.90 -7.85 19.57
N ILE A 9 -10.53 -6.84 18.96
CA ILE A 9 -11.58 -6.99 17.95
C ILE A 9 -11.01 -6.73 16.56
N TYR A 10 -10.89 -7.80 15.76
CA TYR A 10 -10.30 -7.74 14.42
C TYR A 10 -10.98 -6.71 13.49
N GLU A 11 -12.32 -6.65 13.49
CA GLU A 11 -13.05 -5.74 12.60
C GLU A 11 -12.83 -4.26 12.96
N GLU A 12 -12.65 -3.95 14.25
CA GLU A 12 -12.32 -2.60 14.71
C GLU A 12 -10.90 -2.23 14.27
N ASN A 13 -9.94 -3.13 14.48
CA ASN A 13 -8.55 -2.94 14.07
C ASN A 13 -8.43 -2.69 12.56
N ARG A 14 -9.15 -3.49 11.77
CA ARG A 14 -9.24 -3.32 10.34
C ARG A 14 -9.82 -1.96 9.97
N ALA A 15 -10.99 -1.60 10.52
CA ALA A 15 -11.62 -0.32 10.20
C ALA A 15 -10.72 0.88 10.54
N VAL A 16 -10.02 0.82 11.67
CA VAL A 16 -9.05 1.84 12.08
C VAL A 16 -7.90 1.95 11.09
N LEU A 17 -7.30 0.84 10.65
CA LEU A 17 -6.22 0.86 9.68
C LEU A 17 -6.69 1.28 8.28
N ASP A 18 -7.88 0.84 7.85
CA ASP A 18 -8.48 1.21 6.57
C ASP A 18 -8.71 2.73 6.47
N ASP A 19 -9.19 3.35 7.56
CA ASP A 19 -9.39 4.81 7.68
C ASP A 19 -8.05 5.56 7.71
N ARG A 20 -7.10 5.10 8.55
CA ARG A 20 -5.76 5.74 8.66
C ARG A 20 -4.96 5.68 7.37
N LEU A 21 -5.10 4.60 6.61
CA LEU A 21 -4.46 4.44 5.30
C LEU A 21 -5.29 5.03 4.17
N ARG A 22 -6.55 5.45 4.42
CA ARG A 22 -7.44 6.07 3.43
C ARG A 22 -7.58 5.21 2.17
N LEU A 23 -7.82 3.92 2.38
CA LEU A 23 -7.93 2.92 1.31
C LEU A 23 -9.11 3.19 0.37
N SER A 24 -10.13 3.91 0.83
CA SER A 24 -11.28 4.25 0.00
C SER A 24 -11.01 5.39 -0.98
N GLU A 25 -10.00 6.20 -0.72
CA GLU A 25 -9.67 7.39 -1.50
C GLU A 25 -8.39 7.24 -2.32
N SER A 26 -7.48 6.36 -1.89
CA SER A 26 -6.20 6.11 -2.56
C SER A 26 -6.17 4.74 -3.20
N PHE A 27 -6.19 4.68 -4.54
CA PHE A 27 -6.21 3.40 -5.26
C PHE A 27 -4.89 2.61 -5.15
N ASP A 28 -3.80 3.30 -4.85
CA ASP A 28 -2.44 2.74 -4.77
C ASP A 28 -2.16 2.08 -3.41
N LEU A 29 -3.05 2.24 -2.43
CA LEU A 29 -2.98 1.54 -1.14
C LEU A 29 -3.97 0.38 -1.15
N ILE A 30 -3.45 -0.83 -0.97
CA ILE A 30 -4.23 -2.06 -1.08
C ILE A 30 -4.41 -2.68 0.30
N GLY A 31 -5.67 -2.97 0.66
CA GLY A 31 -6.03 -3.87 1.76
C GLY A 31 -6.59 -5.18 1.19
N ARG A 32 -5.75 -6.19 1.01
CA ARG A 32 -6.13 -7.48 0.42
C ARG A 32 -6.53 -8.46 1.51
N GLU A 33 -7.81 -8.82 1.56
CA GLU A 33 -8.31 -9.87 2.44
C GLU A 33 -7.84 -11.25 2.00
N ILE A 34 -7.39 -12.05 2.96
CA ILE A 34 -7.02 -13.45 2.78
C ILE A 34 -7.56 -14.27 3.98
N ARG A 35 -7.43 -15.59 3.87
CA ARG A 35 -7.75 -16.52 4.96
C ARG A 35 -6.53 -17.36 5.27
N ILE A 36 -6.16 -17.42 6.55
CA ILE A 36 -5.05 -18.21 7.05
C ILE A 36 -5.66 -19.24 7.99
N ALA A 37 -5.63 -20.52 7.63
CA ALA A 37 -6.40 -21.56 8.28
C ALA A 37 -7.90 -21.18 8.39
N ASP A 38 -8.41 -21.03 9.62
CA ASP A 38 -9.78 -20.62 9.91
C ASP A 38 -9.91 -19.13 10.28
N LYS A 39 -8.80 -18.38 10.31
CA LYS A 39 -8.73 -16.97 10.74
C LYS A 39 -8.85 -16.00 9.55
N LYS A 40 -9.58 -14.90 9.73
CA LYS A 40 -9.55 -13.77 8.80
C LYS A 40 -8.19 -13.07 8.87
N ALA A 41 -7.68 -12.60 7.75
CA ALA A 41 -6.49 -11.76 7.71
C ALA A 41 -6.56 -10.74 6.57
N VAL A 42 -5.78 -9.68 6.68
CA VAL A 42 -5.65 -8.64 5.65
C VAL A 42 -4.19 -8.23 5.49
N LEU A 43 -3.77 -8.11 4.24
CA LEU A 43 -2.47 -7.57 3.85
C LEU A 43 -2.63 -6.11 3.42
N TYR A 44 -1.89 -5.21 4.05
CA TYR A 44 -1.79 -3.80 3.68
C TYR A 44 -0.45 -3.48 3.06
N PHE A 45 -0.44 -2.87 1.88
CA PHE A 45 0.77 -2.46 1.18
C PHE A 45 0.48 -1.37 0.15
N ILE A 46 1.53 -0.66 -0.28
CA ILE A 46 1.48 0.23 -1.44
C ILE A 46 1.74 -0.60 -2.70
N ASP A 47 0.84 -0.51 -3.67
CA ASP A 47 1.01 -1.10 -4.98
C ASP A 47 2.25 -0.51 -5.69
N GLY A 48 3.09 -1.37 -6.25
CA GLY A 48 4.38 -0.98 -6.82
C GLY A 48 5.56 -0.86 -5.84
N PHE A 49 5.36 -1.04 -4.52
CA PHE A 49 6.47 -1.17 -3.54
C PHE A 49 6.82 -2.61 -3.19
N ALA A 50 5.83 -3.49 -3.22
CA ALA A 50 6.02 -4.91 -3.03
C ALA A 50 6.22 -5.59 -4.39
N LYS A 51 7.12 -6.58 -4.45
CA LYS A 51 7.27 -7.41 -5.64
C LYS A 51 6.18 -8.47 -5.71
N ASP A 52 5.57 -8.60 -6.88
CA ASP A 52 4.50 -9.57 -7.15
C ASP A 52 4.91 -10.99 -6.79
N ASP A 53 6.13 -11.42 -7.15
CA ASP A 53 6.61 -12.79 -6.88
C ASP A 53 6.81 -13.07 -5.38
N ILE A 54 7.17 -12.05 -4.59
CA ILE A 54 7.28 -12.16 -3.14
C ILE A 54 5.88 -12.22 -2.51
N LEU A 55 4.98 -11.34 -2.92
CA LEU A 55 3.59 -11.33 -2.43
C LEU A 55 2.89 -12.65 -2.76
N GLU A 56 3.02 -13.15 -3.98
CA GLU A 56 2.42 -14.40 -4.44
C GLU A 56 2.88 -15.57 -3.57
N LYS A 57 4.20 -15.73 -3.38
CA LYS A 57 4.75 -16.80 -2.53
C LYS A 57 4.33 -16.70 -1.07
N LEU A 58 4.32 -15.48 -0.52
CA LEU A 58 3.87 -15.24 0.85
C LEU A 58 2.39 -15.63 1.01
N MET A 59 1.54 -15.20 0.08
CA MET A 59 0.11 -15.54 0.11
C MET A 59 -0.12 -17.04 -0.10
N GLU A 60 0.55 -17.66 -1.08
CA GLU A 60 0.45 -19.11 -1.34
C GLU A 60 0.80 -19.91 -0.07
N TYR A 61 1.91 -19.57 0.58
CA TYR A 61 2.32 -20.22 1.82
C TYR A 61 1.30 -20.00 2.95
N LEU A 62 0.93 -18.75 3.25
CA LEU A 62 0.00 -18.43 4.34
C LEU A 62 -1.39 -19.02 4.13
N MET A 63 -1.89 -19.04 2.89
CA MET A 63 -3.20 -19.61 2.55
C MET A 63 -3.20 -21.15 2.52
N SER A 64 -2.03 -21.78 2.49
CA SER A 64 -1.91 -23.25 2.59
C SER A 64 -1.98 -23.78 4.03
N LEU A 65 -1.78 -22.90 5.02
CA LEU A 65 -1.80 -23.25 6.45
C LEU A 65 -3.18 -23.74 6.89
N LYS A 66 -3.18 -24.75 7.76
CA LYS A 66 -4.37 -25.39 8.32
C LYS A 66 -4.50 -25.09 9.81
N PRO A 67 -5.69 -25.26 10.41
CA PRO A 67 -5.87 -25.03 11.85
C PRO A 67 -4.93 -25.86 12.72
N GLU A 68 -4.51 -27.04 12.25
CA GLU A 68 -3.55 -27.89 12.94
C GLU A 68 -2.15 -27.28 13.04
N ASP A 69 -1.73 -26.51 12.05
CA ASP A 69 -0.41 -25.87 12.01
C ASP A 69 -0.32 -24.75 13.06
N LEU A 70 -1.45 -24.12 13.40
CA LEU A 70 -1.51 -23.01 14.35
C LEU A 70 -1.68 -23.46 15.82
N LYS A 71 -1.76 -24.76 16.11
CA LYS A 71 -2.09 -25.29 17.45
C LYS A 71 -1.16 -24.81 18.56
N ASP A 72 0.13 -24.73 18.26
CA ASP A 72 1.16 -24.38 19.24
C ASP A 72 1.51 -22.89 19.23
N ILE A 73 0.89 -22.10 18.35
CA ILE A 73 1.15 -20.67 18.23
C ILE A 73 0.35 -19.89 19.26
N GLN A 74 1.05 -19.21 20.17
CA GLN A 74 0.42 -18.46 21.26
C GLN A 74 0.48 -16.95 21.04
N THR A 75 1.54 -16.45 20.41
CA THR A 75 1.77 -15.02 20.22
C THR A 75 1.96 -14.66 18.75
N THR A 76 1.79 -13.37 18.41
CA THR A 76 2.11 -12.86 17.07
C THR A 76 3.57 -13.10 16.71
N GLN A 77 4.48 -13.04 17.70
CA GLN A 77 5.90 -13.29 17.47
C GLN A 77 6.15 -14.76 17.10
N ASP A 78 5.51 -15.70 17.79
CA ASP A 78 5.63 -17.12 17.45
C ASP A 78 5.12 -17.39 16.03
N PHE A 79 4.01 -16.76 15.63
CA PHE A 79 3.51 -16.84 14.26
C PHE A 79 4.53 -16.28 13.26
N ALA A 80 5.08 -15.10 13.55
CA ALA A 80 6.06 -14.44 12.70
C ALA A 80 7.30 -15.32 12.48
N ASP A 81 7.89 -15.80 13.57
CA ASP A 81 9.12 -16.59 13.57
C ASP A 81 8.93 -17.97 12.91
N THR A 82 7.71 -18.51 12.94
CA THR A 82 7.40 -19.84 12.39
C THR A 82 6.96 -19.79 10.92
N PHE A 83 6.13 -18.80 10.56
CA PHE A 83 5.35 -18.82 9.32
C PHE A 83 5.61 -17.64 8.38
N ILE A 84 6.44 -16.66 8.74
CA ILE A 84 6.78 -15.57 7.83
C ILE A 84 8.20 -15.83 7.28
N PRO A 85 8.33 -16.35 6.05
CA PRO A 85 9.63 -16.67 5.46
C PRO A 85 10.33 -15.41 4.93
N TYR A 86 10.63 -14.47 5.81
CA TYR A 86 11.32 -13.22 5.49
C TYR A 86 12.33 -12.82 6.57
N VAL A 87 13.41 -12.13 6.18
CA VAL A 87 14.55 -11.82 7.07
C VAL A 87 14.17 -10.78 8.13
N GLU A 88 13.48 -9.73 7.71
CA GLU A 88 13.12 -8.60 8.57
C GLU A 88 11.59 -8.58 8.78
N VAL A 89 11.17 -8.97 9.97
CA VAL A 89 9.78 -8.99 10.41
C VAL A 89 9.69 -8.44 11.83
N ASP A 90 8.91 -7.38 12.01
CA ASP A 90 8.63 -6.80 13.32
C ASP A 90 7.16 -7.00 13.71
N CYS A 91 6.86 -7.06 15.01
CA CYS A 91 5.48 -7.08 15.53
C CYS A 91 5.13 -5.74 16.21
N GLU A 92 4.14 -5.03 15.71
CA GLU A 92 3.74 -3.69 16.18
C GLU A 92 2.24 -3.64 16.55
N ASP A 93 1.90 -2.92 17.62
CA ASP A 93 0.51 -2.73 18.09
C ASP A 93 0.00 -1.30 17.89
N GLN A 94 0.87 -0.30 17.71
CA GLN A 94 0.44 1.09 17.56
C GLN A 94 -0.02 1.36 16.14
N CYS A 95 -1.31 1.67 15.99
CA CYS A 95 -1.94 1.91 14.70
C CYS A 95 -1.21 3.02 13.90
N ASP A 96 -0.65 4.03 14.56
CA ASP A 96 0.08 5.13 13.89
C ASP A 96 1.38 4.62 13.27
N LYS A 97 2.09 3.74 13.98
CA LYS A 97 3.34 3.16 13.50
C LYS A 97 3.11 2.12 12.42
N ILE A 98 2.05 1.31 12.55
CA ILE A 98 1.63 0.37 11.50
C ILE A 98 1.35 1.13 10.20
N ALA A 99 0.52 2.17 10.26
CA ALA A 99 0.21 3.00 9.09
C ALA A 99 1.47 3.65 8.51
N THR A 100 2.34 4.20 9.37
CA THR A 100 3.63 4.78 8.95
C THR A 100 4.55 3.75 8.28
N GLY A 101 4.56 2.51 8.76
CA GLY A 101 5.30 1.40 8.17
C GLY A 101 4.80 1.09 6.76
N VAL A 102 3.48 0.91 6.61
CA VAL A 102 2.85 0.67 5.30
C VAL A 102 3.15 1.81 4.32
N LEU A 103 3.02 3.06 4.76
CA LEU A 103 3.35 4.24 3.94
C LEU A 103 4.85 4.35 3.62
N SER A 104 5.69 3.71 4.42
CA SER A 104 7.13 3.54 4.17
C SER A 104 7.45 2.32 3.31
N GLY A 105 6.45 1.53 2.93
CA GLY A 105 6.50 0.42 1.99
C GLY A 105 6.63 -0.97 2.60
N THR A 106 6.58 -1.12 3.93
CA THR A 106 6.51 -2.46 4.53
C THR A 106 5.14 -3.07 4.27
N ILE A 107 5.07 -4.39 4.08
CA ILE A 107 3.80 -5.10 4.02
C ILE A 107 3.34 -5.33 5.45
N CYS A 108 2.13 -4.91 5.80
CA CYS A 108 1.52 -5.20 7.09
C CYS A 108 0.55 -6.38 6.94
N LEU A 109 0.73 -7.40 7.77
CA LEU A 109 -0.21 -8.52 7.89
C LEU A 109 -0.94 -8.42 9.25
N LEU A 110 -2.24 -8.20 9.20
CA LEU A 110 -3.13 -8.26 10.36
C LEU A 110 -3.90 -9.59 10.32
N VAL A 111 -3.85 -10.36 11.41
CA VAL A 111 -4.49 -11.68 11.51
C VAL A 111 -5.42 -11.74 12.71
N GLN A 112 -6.62 -12.27 12.52
CA GLN A 112 -7.62 -12.41 13.57
C GLN A 112 -7.13 -13.27 14.73
N GLY A 113 -7.26 -12.74 15.95
CA GLY A 113 -6.87 -13.42 17.19
C GLY A 113 -5.43 -13.15 17.63
N PHE A 114 -4.71 -12.29 16.91
CA PHE A 114 -3.42 -11.76 17.32
C PHE A 114 -3.54 -10.28 17.76
N ASP A 115 -2.75 -9.87 18.74
CA ASP A 115 -2.79 -8.54 19.36
C ASP A 115 -1.87 -7.51 18.69
N ARG A 116 -1.02 -7.97 17.77
CA ARG A 116 -0.05 -7.20 17.00
C ARG A 116 -0.17 -7.51 15.52
N ALA A 117 0.17 -6.54 14.68
CA ALA A 117 0.37 -6.74 13.25
C ALA A 117 1.82 -7.10 12.95
N MET A 118 2.04 -7.92 11.93
CA MET A 118 3.39 -8.26 11.44
C MET A 118 3.78 -7.30 10.32
N MET A 119 4.91 -6.62 10.50
CA MET A 119 5.48 -5.67 9.57
C MET A 119 6.63 -6.33 8.81
N ILE A 120 6.40 -6.70 7.56
CA ILE A 120 7.31 -7.48 6.72
C ILE A 120 8.03 -6.52 5.77
N ASP A 121 9.35 -6.39 5.94
CA ASP A 121 10.14 -5.48 5.09
C ASP A 121 10.54 -6.12 3.76
N ALA A 122 9.57 -6.41 2.90
CA ALA A 122 9.82 -6.94 1.56
C ALA A 122 10.20 -5.88 0.51
N ARG A 123 10.58 -4.67 0.96
CA ARG A 123 10.79 -3.53 0.06
C ARG A 123 11.96 -3.82 -0.85
N THR A 124 11.74 -3.63 -2.14
CA THR A 124 12.80 -3.64 -3.13
C THR A 124 12.78 -2.33 -3.86
N TYR A 125 13.72 -1.45 -3.50
CA TYR A 125 13.91 -0.23 -4.26
C TYR A 125 14.43 -0.61 -5.64
N PRO A 126 13.85 -0.09 -6.74
CA PRO A 126 14.47 -0.20 -8.04
C PRO A 126 15.83 0.52 -7.97
N THR A 127 16.88 -0.26 -7.78
CA THR A 127 18.25 0.17 -8.05
C THR A 127 18.35 0.25 -9.57
N ARG A 128 18.78 1.41 -10.09
CA ARG A 128 19.19 1.52 -11.49
C ARG A 128 20.12 0.34 -11.79
N GLY A 129 19.76 -0.47 -12.78
CA GLY A 129 20.73 -1.38 -13.37
C GLY A 129 21.99 -0.57 -13.69
N VAL A 130 23.16 -1.16 -13.49
CA VAL A 130 24.43 -0.55 -13.85
C VAL A 130 24.49 -0.48 -15.38
N SER A 131 23.82 0.50 -15.98
CA SER A 131 24.00 0.90 -17.35
C SER A 131 24.68 2.26 -17.33
N GLU A 132 25.87 2.33 -17.91
CA GLU A 132 26.61 3.57 -18.11
C GLU A 132 25.71 4.62 -18.76
N PRO A 133 25.80 5.90 -18.35
CA PRO A 133 24.98 6.95 -18.92
C PRO A 133 25.49 7.31 -20.32
N ASP A 134 24.60 7.31 -21.31
CA ASP A 134 24.84 8.10 -22.53
C ASP A 134 24.85 9.59 -22.15
N ASP A 135 25.91 10.25 -22.60
CA ASP A 135 26.19 11.67 -22.43
C ASP A 135 25.04 12.50 -23.02
N ASP A 136 24.19 13.07 -22.16
CA ASP A 136 23.88 14.49 -22.26
C ASP A 136 23.41 15.08 -20.92
N ARG A 137 24.15 16.11 -20.49
CA ARG A 137 24.23 16.61 -19.12
C ARG A 137 23.17 17.69 -18.85
N VAL A 138 22.26 17.44 -17.89
CA VAL A 138 21.58 18.51 -17.15
C VAL A 138 21.58 18.20 -15.65
N LEU A 139 22.03 19.19 -14.87
CA LEU A 139 22.28 19.16 -13.43
C LEU A 139 21.05 19.60 -12.62
N ARG A 140 20.71 18.80 -11.60
CA ARG A 140 19.76 18.99 -10.47
C ARG A 140 18.35 18.40 -10.62
N GLY A 141 18.08 17.36 -9.84
CA GLY A 141 16.77 16.72 -9.62
C GLY A 141 16.89 15.21 -9.40
N SER A 142 16.11 14.62 -8.50
CA SER A 142 16.02 13.16 -8.34
C SER A 142 15.49 12.53 -9.62
N ARG A 143 16.27 11.63 -10.22
CA ARG A 143 16.09 11.06 -11.56
C ARG A 143 15.01 9.96 -11.64
N ASP A 144 13.83 10.22 -11.07
CA ASP A 144 12.67 9.36 -11.28
C ASP A 144 11.79 9.99 -12.37
N GLY A 145 11.93 9.52 -13.61
CA GLY A 145 11.02 9.89 -14.70
C GLY A 145 9.74 9.06 -14.59
N PHE A 146 8.59 9.67 -14.87
CA PHE A 146 7.35 8.93 -15.01
C PHE A 146 7.43 7.97 -16.20
N VAL A 147 6.82 6.81 -16.05
CA VAL A 147 6.67 5.77 -17.08
C VAL A 147 5.19 5.61 -17.45
N GLU A 148 4.86 4.76 -18.42
CA GLU A 148 3.48 4.64 -18.94
C GLU A 148 2.48 4.07 -17.90
N THR A 149 2.96 3.36 -16.88
CA THR A 149 2.10 2.74 -15.85
C THR A 149 1.80 3.70 -14.70
N LEU A 150 0.52 3.95 -14.41
CA LEU A 150 0.06 4.78 -13.29
C LEU A 150 0.58 4.29 -11.93
N VAL A 151 0.61 2.98 -11.71
CA VAL A 151 1.09 2.37 -10.46
C VAL A 151 2.55 2.74 -10.18
N HIS A 152 3.44 2.62 -11.18
CA HIS A 152 4.84 3.01 -11.03
C HIS A 152 4.98 4.51 -10.71
N ASN A 153 4.18 5.37 -11.36
CA ASN A 153 4.25 6.81 -11.14
C ASN A 153 3.78 7.23 -9.75
N THR A 154 2.70 6.62 -9.26
CA THR A 154 2.18 6.88 -7.91
C THR A 154 3.14 6.36 -6.84
N ALA A 155 3.73 5.19 -7.03
CA ALA A 155 4.79 4.67 -6.17
C ALA A 155 5.99 5.64 -6.08
N LEU A 156 6.42 6.26 -7.19
CA LEU A 156 7.49 7.27 -7.17
C LEU A 156 7.14 8.50 -6.32
N ILE A 157 5.88 8.95 -6.35
CA ILE A 157 5.41 10.06 -5.52
C ILE A 157 5.36 9.64 -4.04
N ARG A 158 4.77 8.48 -3.73
CA ARG A 158 4.71 7.90 -2.36
C ARG A 158 6.09 7.72 -1.74
N ARG A 159 7.10 7.41 -2.57
CA ARG A 159 8.48 7.25 -2.09
C ARG A 159 9.02 8.54 -1.47
N ARG A 160 8.57 9.69 -1.97
CA ARG A 160 8.95 11.03 -1.51
C ARG A 160 8.02 11.56 -0.41
N ILE A 161 6.75 11.20 -0.44
CA ILE A 161 5.72 11.68 0.48
C ILE A 161 5.05 10.48 1.16
N ARG A 162 5.46 10.21 2.40
CA ARG A 162 4.98 9.10 3.24
C ARG A 162 3.93 9.58 4.23
N ASP A 163 2.94 10.28 3.71
CA ASP A 163 1.90 10.92 4.49
C ASP A 163 0.54 10.33 4.09
N PRO A 164 -0.32 9.89 5.03
CA PRO A 164 -1.67 9.42 4.70
C PRO A 164 -2.54 10.51 4.09
N ASP A 165 -2.23 11.79 4.32
CA ASP A 165 -2.96 12.91 3.73
C ASP A 165 -2.80 12.99 2.21
N LEU A 166 -1.73 12.42 1.66
CA LEU A 166 -1.55 12.25 0.23
C LEU A 166 -2.57 11.24 -0.32
N THR A 167 -3.45 11.73 -1.17
CA THR A 167 -4.49 10.95 -1.84
C THR A 167 -4.14 10.74 -3.31
N MET A 168 -4.22 9.48 -3.76
CA MET A 168 -4.17 9.11 -5.18
C MET A 168 -5.59 8.74 -5.64
N GLU A 169 -6.38 9.72 -6.06
CA GLU A 169 -7.76 9.48 -6.48
C GLU A 169 -7.79 9.03 -7.94
N ILE A 170 -8.25 7.81 -8.21
CA ILE A 170 -8.41 7.30 -9.57
C ILE A 170 -9.77 7.69 -10.15
N LEU A 171 -9.77 8.20 -11.37
CA LEU A 171 -10.93 8.59 -12.16
C LEU A 171 -10.84 7.94 -13.54
N GLN A 172 -11.97 7.51 -14.09
CA GLN A 172 -12.02 6.95 -15.45
C GLN A 172 -12.71 7.92 -16.40
N LEU A 173 -12.02 8.30 -17.48
CA LEU A 173 -12.53 9.21 -18.51
C LEU A 173 -12.83 8.51 -19.83
N GLY A 174 -13.81 9.06 -20.56
CA GLY A 174 -14.14 8.64 -21.92
C GLY A 174 -15.04 7.40 -22.00
N ALA A 175 -16.17 7.53 -22.68
CA ALA A 175 -17.18 6.46 -22.75
C ALA A 175 -16.71 5.19 -23.50
N LYS A 176 -15.73 5.33 -24.40
CA LYS A 176 -15.21 4.21 -25.22
C LYS A 176 -13.79 3.77 -24.81
N SER A 177 -12.88 4.72 -24.59
CA SER A 177 -11.49 4.41 -24.25
C SER A 177 -11.30 4.03 -22.78
N LYS A 178 -12.19 4.48 -21.87
CA LYS A 178 -12.13 4.20 -20.43
C LYS A 178 -10.73 4.41 -19.87
N THR A 179 -10.16 5.59 -20.13
CA THR A 179 -8.80 5.92 -19.77
C THR A 179 -8.74 6.29 -18.29
N ASP A 180 -7.91 5.58 -17.54
CA ASP A 180 -7.70 5.86 -16.12
C ASP A 180 -6.76 7.05 -15.94
N ILE A 181 -7.11 7.92 -14.99
CA ILE A 181 -6.36 9.12 -14.61
C ILE A 181 -6.29 9.17 -13.10
N VAL A 182 -5.16 9.61 -12.57
CA VAL A 182 -4.97 9.79 -11.12
C VAL A 182 -4.86 11.27 -10.81
N VAL A 183 -5.69 11.76 -9.89
CA VAL A 183 -5.58 13.10 -9.30
C VAL A 183 -4.91 12.96 -7.95
N CYS A 184 -3.69 13.50 -7.85
CA CYS A 184 -2.88 13.46 -6.64
C CYS A 184 -3.01 14.78 -5.85
N TYR A 185 -3.30 14.72 -4.56
CA TYR A 185 -3.41 15.91 -3.70
C TYR A 185 -3.21 15.60 -2.21
N MET A 186 -2.93 16.64 -1.42
CA MET A 186 -2.91 16.57 0.05
C MET A 186 -4.30 16.97 0.56
N ALA A 187 -5.04 16.05 1.19
CA ALA A 187 -6.46 16.27 1.53
C ALA A 187 -6.67 17.40 2.54
N SER A 188 -5.73 17.60 3.47
CA SER A 188 -5.78 18.69 4.45
C SER A 188 -5.44 20.06 3.86
N ALA A 189 -4.74 20.11 2.72
CA ALA A 189 -4.27 21.37 2.12
C ALA A 189 -5.06 21.81 0.88
N VAL A 190 -5.79 20.90 0.23
CA VAL A 190 -6.55 21.21 -0.99
C VAL A 190 -7.85 21.95 -0.67
N GLU A 191 -8.16 23.00 -1.45
CA GLU A 191 -9.49 23.63 -1.37
C GLU A 191 -10.54 22.72 -2.04
N PRO A 192 -11.59 22.26 -1.34
CA PRO A 192 -12.55 21.32 -1.91
C PRO A 192 -13.24 21.82 -3.19
N LYS A 193 -13.53 23.12 -3.25
CA LYS A 193 -14.13 23.76 -4.44
C LYS A 193 -13.19 23.69 -5.65
N MET A 194 -11.89 23.82 -5.44
CA MET A 194 -10.91 23.72 -6.53
C MET A 194 -10.83 22.28 -7.03
N LEU A 195 -10.80 21.31 -6.12
CA LEU A 195 -10.79 19.89 -6.48
C LEU A 195 -12.04 19.50 -7.28
N ASP A 196 -13.21 19.98 -6.90
CA ASP A 196 -14.45 19.76 -7.66
C ASP A 196 -14.43 20.41 -9.05
N VAL A 197 -13.81 21.58 -9.19
CA VAL A 197 -13.61 22.21 -10.50
C VAL A 197 -12.69 21.36 -11.38
N VAL A 198 -11.62 20.80 -10.82
CA VAL A 198 -10.71 19.88 -11.53
C VAL A 198 -11.46 18.63 -11.98
N ARG A 199 -12.18 17.95 -11.07
CA ARG A 199 -13.00 16.76 -11.39
C ARG A 199 -13.99 17.04 -12.51
N LYS A 200 -14.79 18.11 -12.38
CA LYS A 200 -15.79 18.49 -13.40
C LYS A 200 -15.17 18.87 -14.74
N LYS A 201 -13.96 19.42 -14.75
CA LYS A 201 -13.23 19.69 -16.00
C LYS A 201 -12.79 18.40 -16.65
N LEU A 202 -12.22 17.46 -15.88
CA LEU A 202 -11.78 16.15 -16.34
C LEU A 202 -12.94 15.34 -16.94
N GLU A 203 -14.08 15.26 -16.25
CA GLU A 203 -15.28 14.55 -16.74
C GLU A 203 -15.81 15.10 -18.07
N LYS A 204 -15.63 16.40 -18.33
CA LYS A 204 -16.07 17.06 -19.57
C LYS A 204 -15.10 16.88 -20.73
N VAL A 205 -13.89 16.38 -20.49
CA VAL A 205 -12.93 16.16 -21.57
C VAL A 205 -13.43 14.98 -22.42
N ARG A 206 -13.88 15.30 -23.63
CA ARG A 206 -14.21 14.30 -24.65
C ARG A 206 -12.94 13.89 -25.38
N ILE A 207 -12.31 12.83 -24.90
CA ILE A 207 -11.13 12.25 -25.53
C ILE A 207 -11.57 11.03 -26.33
N HIS A 208 -11.19 10.98 -27.62
CA HIS A 208 -11.41 9.81 -28.48
C HIS A 208 -10.34 8.72 -28.26
N ALA A 209 -9.13 9.11 -27.87
CA ALA A 209 -8.05 8.33 -27.26
C ALA A 209 -6.95 9.33 -26.82
N LEU A 210 -6.30 9.10 -25.66
CA LEU A 210 -5.05 9.79 -25.32
C LEU A 210 -3.92 8.92 -25.89
N THR A 211 -3.15 9.46 -26.83
CA THR A 211 -1.91 8.87 -27.34
C THR A 211 -0.77 9.83 -27.09
#